data_AF-J9Z9L3-F1
#
_entry.id   AF-J9Z9L3-F1
#
_cell.length_a   1.000
_cell.length_b   1.000
_cell.length_c   1.000
_cell.angle_alpha   90.00
_cell.angle_beta   90.00
_cell.angle_gamma   90.00
#
_symmetry.space_group_name_H-M   'P 1'
#
loop_
_entity.id
_entity.type
_entity.pdbx_description
1 polymer ?
#
loop_
_entity_poly.entity_id
_entity_poly.type
_entity_poly.pdbx_seq_one_letter_code
_entity_poly.pdbx_strand_id
1 'polypeptide(L)'
;MFKKLPNEGELFYGVIQDGNDLWNASTFCGSCTVLRRKALNEIQGFAVDTVTEDAHTSIRLHRLGWESAYLNLPQAAGLATPSLSAHIRQRIRWARGMIQIFRIENPLLARGLTLAQKLCYLNGMLFFLSSLPRIIFLTAPLAYLYFGVRIFDADAYSIASYAFPTIALSLLANAAINGRHRHSFWNQVYETTLAPYIFLPTLLAMVRPDLGTFNVTAKEGRIEKEFYDRRIARPFIILWVLNLGGLISGILRYTGGFGEIPTIVLTLAWTVHNLLIIGTTLAVGWERTQRRFRPRINVTYPVRLTAPDGQYVYGETEDMSDDGVRIRLLKSASLRTGEDVRVEIPFLDRIHEFPAEIVGMDEFSIRLNFHPLTLEEEKNRVLLLYGRADAWVKLGLSEKEDSVLKSLWEVALFAIIGQGRALKGIFWSSGPKISRTPQTLGKVP
;
A
#
# COMPACT_ATOMS: atom_id res chain seq x y z
N MET A 1 -3.91 3.60 -13.28
CA MET A 1 -3.78 3.90 -11.85
C MET A 1 -2.33 3.88 -11.42
N PHE A 2 -1.60 2.78 -11.68
CA PHE A 2 -0.15 2.72 -11.48
C PHE A 2 0.55 3.93 -12.13
N LYS A 3 1.38 4.64 -11.35
CA LYS A 3 2.04 5.92 -11.67
C LYS A 3 1.18 7.19 -11.76
N LYS A 4 -0.15 7.11 -11.61
CA LYS A 4 -1.06 8.28 -11.62
C LYS A 4 -1.67 8.62 -10.26
N LEU A 5 -1.75 7.64 -9.36
CA LEU A 5 -2.14 7.85 -7.96
C LEU A 5 -0.92 7.61 -7.07
N PRO A 6 -0.75 8.41 -6.00
CA PRO A 6 0.25 8.14 -4.98
C PRO A 6 0.08 6.74 -4.39
N ASN A 7 1.20 6.11 -4.04
CA ASN A 7 1.14 4.84 -3.33
C ASN A 7 0.62 5.05 -1.89
N GLU A 8 0.25 3.96 -1.21
CA GLU A 8 -0.30 4.05 0.14
C GLU A 8 0.72 4.46 1.21
N GLY A 9 2.02 4.25 0.98
CA GLY A 9 3.09 4.68 1.88
C GLY A 9 3.41 6.17 1.81
N GLU A 10 3.11 6.85 0.69
CA GLU A 10 3.45 8.26 0.46
C GLU A 10 2.87 9.20 1.51
N LEU A 11 1.67 8.92 2.02
CA LEU A 11 1.07 9.75 3.07
C LEU A 11 1.92 9.68 4.35
N PHE A 12 2.39 8.48 4.70
CA PHE A 12 3.15 8.28 5.91
C PHE A 12 4.57 8.82 5.81
N TYR A 13 5.33 8.39 4.80
CA TYR A 13 6.71 8.79 4.62
C TYR A 13 6.86 10.22 4.09
N GLY A 14 5.90 10.70 3.29
CA GLY A 14 5.97 12.02 2.67
C GLY A 14 5.45 13.15 3.55
N VAL A 15 4.47 12.89 4.45
CA VAL A 15 3.82 13.94 5.26
C VAL A 15 3.90 13.62 6.75
N ILE A 16 3.50 12.42 7.19
CA ILE A 16 3.34 12.14 8.62
C ILE A 16 4.69 12.03 9.33
N GLN A 17 5.67 11.31 8.78
CA GLN A 17 7.01 11.19 9.38
C GLN A 17 7.75 12.52 9.40
N ASP A 18 7.62 13.30 8.33
CA ASP A 18 8.16 14.65 8.21
C ASP A 18 7.52 15.61 9.24
N GLY A 19 6.19 15.55 9.38
CA GLY A 19 5.47 16.31 10.41
C GLY A 19 5.78 15.86 11.84
N ASN A 20 6.04 14.57 12.06
CA ASN A 20 6.48 14.05 13.36
C ASN A 20 7.92 14.48 13.71
N ASP A 21 8.76 14.72 12.71
CA ASP A 21 10.14 15.17 12.89
C ASP A 21 10.22 16.53 13.57
N LEU A 22 9.34 17.45 13.17
CA LEU A 22 9.16 18.76 13.81
C LEU A 22 8.96 18.65 15.34
N TRP A 23 8.37 17.55 15.79
CA TRP A 23 8.05 17.30 17.20
C TRP A 23 8.98 16.29 17.86
N ASN A 24 10.13 15.97 17.24
CA ASN A 24 11.09 14.97 17.71
C ASN A 24 10.41 13.62 17.98
N ALA A 25 9.55 13.19 17.06
CA ALA A 25 8.70 12.01 17.20
C ALA A 25 8.75 11.07 15.99
N SER A 26 9.75 11.21 15.12
CA SER A 26 9.94 10.32 13.98
C SER A 26 10.32 8.92 14.45
N THR A 27 9.67 7.92 13.85
CA THR A 27 9.76 6.53 14.34
C THR A 27 10.62 5.68 13.42
N PHE A 28 11.42 4.81 14.04
CA PHE A 28 12.10 3.71 13.37
C PHE A 28 11.07 2.77 12.73
N CYS A 29 11.18 2.55 11.42
CA CYS A 29 10.23 1.78 10.61
C CYS A 29 10.81 0.42 10.14
N GLY A 30 11.68 -0.18 10.95
CA GLY A 30 12.22 -1.53 10.75
C GLY A 30 13.37 -1.64 9.74
N SER A 31 13.49 -0.70 8.80
CA SER A 31 14.59 -0.63 7.83
C SER A 31 14.89 0.83 7.45
N CYS A 32 15.96 1.05 6.70
CA CYS A 32 16.37 2.37 6.21
C CYS A 32 16.56 3.39 7.35
N THR A 33 17.14 2.95 8.46
CA THR A 33 17.36 3.76 9.67
C THR A 33 18.74 3.50 10.22
N VAL A 34 19.39 4.55 10.74
CA VAL A 34 20.67 4.45 11.45
C VAL A 34 20.40 4.74 12.93
N LEU A 35 20.83 3.84 13.80
CA LEU A 35 20.61 3.94 15.25
C LEU A 35 21.95 4.07 15.97
N ARG A 36 22.00 4.97 16.95
CA ARG A 36 23.19 5.10 17.82
C ARG A 36 23.28 3.89 18.73
N ARG A 37 24.38 3.12 18.63
CA ARG A 37 24.58 1.90 19.43
C ARG A 37 24.49 2.14 20.94
N LYS A 38 25.03 3.27 21.43
CA LYS A 38 24.94 3.66 22.85
C LYS A 38 23.48 3.76 23.31
N ALA A 39 22.63 4.42 22.54
CA ALA A 39 21.22 4.60 22.84
C ALA A 39 20.48 3.25 22.91
N LEU A 40 20.76 2.34 21.97
CA LEU A 40 20.21 0.98 22.01
C LEU A 40 20.67 0.19 23.23
N ASN A 41 21.93 0.31 23.64
CA ASN A 41 22.42 -0.38 24.83
C ASN A 41 21.72 0.11 26.11
N GLU A 42 21.37 1.40 26.20
CA GLU A 42 20.67 1.99 27.35
C GLU A 42 19.25 1.43 27.54
N ILE A 43 18.58 1.05 26.44
CA ILE A 43 17.28 0.35 26.48
C ILE A 43 17.41 -1.17 26.41
N GLN A 44 18.62 -1.72 26.60
CA GLN A 44 18.91 -3.16 26.59
C GLN A 44 18.68 -3.85 25.23
N GLY A 45 18.80 -3.11 24.13
CA GLY A 45 18.62 -3.61 22.76
C GLY A 45 17.27 -3.24 22.17
N PHE A 46 16.84 -3.98 21.15
CA PHE A 46 15.54 -3.75 20.50
C PHE A 46 14.38 -4.19 21.41
N ALA A 47 13.29 -3.43 21.39
CA ALA A 47 12.10 -3.70 22.18
C ALA A 47 11.26 -4.84 21.55
N VAL A 48 11.55 -6.09 21.94
CA VAL A 48 10.94 -7.30 21.36
C VAL A 48 9.63 -7.75 22.01
N ASP A 49 9.07 -6.96 22.93
CA ASP A 49 7.83 -7.30 23.63
C ASP A 49 6.60 -7.26 22.70
N THR A 50 6.72 -6.61 21.55
CA THR A 50 5.66 -6.47 20.54
C THR A 50 6.14 -6.91 19.17
N VAL A 51 5.21 -7.21 18.27
CA VAL A 51 5.56 -7.62 16.88
C VAL A 51 5.93 -6.46 15.95
N THR A 52 6.03 -5.25 16.50
CA THR A 52 6.51 -4.03 15.85
C THR A 52 7.63 -3.47 16.72
N GLU A 53 8.72 -4.24 16.78
CA GLU A 53 9.88 -3.96 17.62
C GLU A 53 10.52 -2.61 17.27
N ASP A 54 10.34 -2.18 16.02
CA ASP A 54 10.84 -0.95 15.45
C ASP A 54 10.21 0.30 16.07
N ALA A 55 8.89 0.43 15.96
CA ALA A 55 8.13 1.52 16.57
C ALA A 55 8.23 1.47 18.10
N HIS A 56 8.26 0.26 18.68
CA HIS A 56 8.41 0.09 20.12
C HIS A 56 9.78 0.54 20.63
N THR A 57 10.84 0.27 19.87
CA THR A 57 12.19 0.78 20.18
C THR A 57 12.21 2.30 20.17
N SER A 58 11.54 2.93 19.20
CA SER A 58 11.49 4.41 19.07
C SER A 58 10.94 5.08 20.33
N ILE A 59 9.78 4.63 20.82
CA ILE A 59 9.15 5.23 21.99
C ILE A 59 10.01 5.06 23.25
N ARG A 60 10.70 3.92 23.41
CA ARG A 60 11.63 3.73 24.54
C ARG A 60 12.83 4.66 24.48
N LEU A 61 13.40 4.89 23.30
CA LEU A 61 14.49 5.83 23.11
C LEU A 61 14.05 7.27 23.42
N HIS A 62 12.92 7.71 22.87
CA HIS A 62 12.38 9.05 23.13
C HIS A 62 12.01 9.27 24.60
N ARG A 63 11.52 8.23 25.30
CA ARG A 63 11.28 8.29 26.75
C ARG A 63 12.54 8.52 27.58
N LEU A 64 13.72 8.15 27.07
CA LEU A 64 15.01 8.43 27.69
C LEU A 64 15.62 9.76 27.23
N GLY A 65 14.90 10.56 26.43
CA GLY A 65 15.37 11.85 25.94
C GLY A 65 16.30 11.77 24.73
N TRP A 66 16.44 10.60 24.09
CA TRP A 66 17.10 10.52 22.80
C TRP A 66 16.26 11.22 21.74
N GLU A 67 16.92 11.81 20.74
CA GLU A 67 16.27 12.53 19.65
C GLU A 67 16.30 11.70 18.35
N SER A 68 15.33 11.95 17.49
CA SER A 68 15.22 11.40 16.15
C SER A 68 15.29 12.52 15.11
N ALA A 69 15.81 12.19 13.93
CA ALA A 69 15.75 13.04 12.75
C ALA A 69 15.26 12.21 11.55
N TYR A 70 14.37 12.77 10.74
CA TYR A 70 13.85 12.15 9.54
C TYR A 70 14.31 12.90 8.29
N LEU A 71 14.84 12.15 7.33
CA LEU A 71 15.22 12.68 6.03
C LEU A 71 14.22 12.19 4.99
N ASN A 72 13.36 13.09 4.50
CA ASN A 72 12.37 12.81 3.48
C ASN A 72 12.99 12.72 2.07
N LEU A 73 13.96 11.82 1.91
CA LEU A 73 14.62 11.52 0.65
C LEU A 73 14.63 9.99 0.45
N PRO A 74 14.07 9.48 -0.66
CA PRO A 74 14.14 8.06 -0.98
C PRO A 74 15.59 7.60 -1.18
N GLN A 75 16.13 6.83 -0.24
CA GLN A 75 17.49 6.25 -0.28
C GLN A 75 17.51 4.73 -0.50
N ALA A 76 16.34 4.10 -0.58
CA ALA A 76 16.22 2.66 -0.75
C ALA A 76 15.00 2.28 -1.59
N ALA A 77 15.12 1.18 -2.32
CA ALA A 77 14.05 0.61 -3.13
C ALA A 77 13.55 -0.69 -2.50
N GLY A 78 12.35 -0.65 -1.92
CA GLY A 78 11.70 -1.82 -1.32
C GLY A 78 10.75 -2.54 -2.28
N LEU A 79 10.55 -3.85 -2.06
CA LEU A 79 9.51 -4.60 -2.73
C LEU A 79 8.20 -4.50 -1.95
N ALA A 80 7.12 -4.13 -2.65
CA ALA A 80 5.77 -4.21 -2.10
C ALA A 80 5.28 -5.68 -2.05
N THR A 81 4.26 -5.93 -1.24
CA THR A 81 3.67 -7.27 -1.13
C THR A 81 3.08 -7.75 -2.46
N PRO A 82 3.32 -8.99 -2.90
CA PRO A 82 2.96 -9.46 -4.24
C PRO A 82 1.48 -9.80 -4.43
N SER A 83 0.70 -9.87 -3.35
CA SER A 83 -0.74 -10.16 -3.38
C SER A 83 -1.48 -9.40 -2.28
N LEU A 84 -2.78 -9.19 -2.45
CA LEU A 84 -3.67 -8.60 -1.46
C LEU A 84 -3.64 -9.40 -0.15
N SER A 85 -3.61 -10.73 -0.24
CA SER A 85 -3.54 -11.59 0.95
C SER A 85 -2.27 -11.34 1.77
N ALA A 86 -1.12 -11.13 1.10
CA ALA A 86 0.13 -10.81 1.76
C ALA A 86 0.12 -9.40 2.35
N HIS A 87 -0.46 -8.44 1.62
CA HIS A 87 -0.67 -7.07 2.08
C HIS A 87 -1.49 -7.04 3.38
N ILE A 88 -2.65 -7.70 3.41
CA ILE A 88 -3.52 -7.78 4.58
C ILE A 88 -2.78 -8.41 5.77
N ARG A 89 -2.06 -9.52 5.56
CA ARG A 89 -1.29 -10.17 6.64
C ARG A 89 -0.23 -9.24 7.25
N GLN A 90 0.44 -8.44 6.42
CA GLN A 90 1.39 -7.45 6.90
C GLN A 90 0.69 -6.37 7.74
N ARG A 91 -0.45 -5.85 7.27
CA ARG A 91 -1.21 -4.80 7.96
C ARG A 91 -1.83 -5.28 9.28
N ILE A 92 -2.28 -6.53 9.35
CA ILE A 92 -2.74 -7.14 10.60
C ILE A 92 -1.62 -7.13 11.65
N ARG A 93 -0.38 -7.45 11.25
CA ARG A 93 0.76 -7.44 12.18
C ARG A 93 1.05 -6.04 12.70
N TRP A 94 1.10 -5.05 11.81
CA TRP A 94 1.33 -3.66 12.20
C TRP A 94 0.24 -3.14 13.12
N ALA A 95 -1.02 -3.40 12.79
CA ALA A 95 -2.16 -3.03 13.61
C ALA A 95 -2.08 -3.66 15.00
N ARG A 96 -1.79 -4.96 15.07
CA ARG A 96 -1.62 -5.66 16.34
C ARG A 96 -0.48 -5.08 17.16
N GLY A 97 0.71 -4.92 16.57
CA GLY A 97 1.90 -4.40 17.25
C GLY A 97 1.69 -3.00 17.80
N MET A 98 1.12 -2.09 17.01
CA MET A 98 0.86 -0.72 17.45
C MET A 98 -0.14 -0.65 18.62
N ILE A 99 -1.15 -1.53 18.66
CA ILE A 99 -2.06 -1.61 19.80
C ILE A 99 -1.41 -2.29 21.02
N GLN A 100 -0.53 -3.27 20.82
CA GLN A 100 0.30 -3.81 21.92
C GLN A 100 1.15 -2.69 22.54
N ILE A 101 1.83 -1.88 21.73
CA ILE A 101 2.61 -0.72 22.22
C ILE A 101 1.70 0.26 22.96
N PHE A 102 0.55 0.61 22.39
CA PHE A 102 -0.42 1.48 23.06
C PHE A 102 -0.80 0.95 24.45
N ARG A 103 -1.00 -0.35 24.58
CA ARG A 103 -1.40 -0.98 25.86
C ARG A 103 -0.26 -1.07 26.86
N ILE A 104 0.96 -1.39 26.40
CA ILE A 104 2.15 -1.61 27.24
C ILE A 104 2.78 -0.28 27.65
N GLU A 105 3.03 0.60 26.69
CA GLU A 105 3.75 1.87 26.91
C GLU A 105 2.80 3.00 27.34
N ASN A 106 1.55 2.98 26.85
CA ASN A 106 0.55 4.04 27.02
C ASN A 106 1.15 5.45 26.83
N PRO A 107 1.24 5.97 25.59
CA PRO A 107 1.97 7.20 25.30
C PRO A 107 1.47 8.40 26.14
N LEU A 108 0.18 8.47 26.46
CA LEU A 108 -0.38 9.57 27.26
C LEU A 108 0.18 9.61 28.69
N LEU A 109 0.38 8.44 29.30
CA LEU A 109 0.89 8.29 30.66
C LEU A 109 2.39 8.02 30.73
N ALA A 110 3.03 7.77 29.59
CA ALA A 110 4.46 7.54 29.50
C ALA A 110 5.24 8.74 30.08
N ARG A 111 6.16 8.44 31.00
CA ARG A 111 7.13 9.41 31.52
C ARG A 111 8.28 9.58 30.51
N GLY A 112 8.80 10.80 30.43
CA GLY A 112 9.94 11.16 29.58
C GLY A 112 9.58 11.67 28.18
N LEU A 113 8.31 11.58 27.76
CA LEU A 113 7.84 12.15 26.51
C LEU A 113 7.27 13.57 26.70
N THR A 114 7.54 14.44 25.74
CA THR A 114 6.88 15.75 25.61
C THR A 114 5.43 15.59 25.19
N LEU A 115 4.57 16.58 25.45
CA LEU A 115 3.17 16.53 25.01
C LEU A 115 3.04 16.31 23.50
N ALA A 116 3.89 16.96 22.70
CA ALA A 116 3.90 16.80 21.26
C ALA A 116 4.25 15.36 20.84
N GLN A 117 5.30 14.76 21.41
CA GLN A 117 5.64 13.35 21.18
C GLN A 117 4.49 12.43 21.55
N LYS A 118 3.83 12.66 22.70
CA LYS A 118 2.67 11.87 23.13
C LYS A 118 1.54 11.90 22.10
N LEU A 119 1.25 13.08 21.54
CA LEU A 119 0.21 13.24 20.52
C LEU A 119 0.61 12.57 19.19
N CYS A 120 1.87 12.68 18.76
CA CYS A 120 2.37 12.00 17.55
C CYS A 120 2.26 10.47 17.67
N TYR A 121 2.73 9.89 18.79
CA TYR A 121 2.60 8.45 19.05
C TYR A 121 1.14 8.01 19.17
N LEU A 122 0.33 8.78 19.88
CA LEU A 122 -1.10 8.50 20.02
C LEU A 122 -1.80 8.50 18.66
N ASN A 123 -1.54 9.48 17.80
CA ASN A 123 -2.10 9.55 16.46
C ASN A 123 -1.77 8.30 15.64
N GLY A 124 -0.50 7.87 15.64
CA GLY A 124 -0.07 6.64 14.95
C GLY A 124 -0.76 5.37 15.46
N MET A 125 -0.99 5.29 16.78
CA MET A 125 -1.67 4.13 17.39
C MET A 125 -3.18 4.14 17.17
N LEU A 126 -3.84 5.30 17.31
CA LEU A 126 -5.29 5.46 17.10
C LEU A 126 -5.69 5.19 15.65
N PHE A 127 -4.82 5.46 14.68
CA PHE A 127 -5.04 5.09 13.28
C PHE A 127 -5.44 3.62 13.12
N PHE A 128 -4.84 2.70 13.87
CA PHE A 128 -5.16 1.28 13.79
C PHE A 128 -6.47 0.88 14.49
N LEU A 129 -7.07 1.77 15.28
CA LEU A 129 -8.42 1.61 15.83
C LEU A 129 -9.52 2.11 14.86
N SER A 130 -9.15 2.75 13.74
CA SER A 130 -10.10 3.26 12.74
C SER A 130 -10.96 2.18 12.07
N SER A 131 -10.60 0.90 12.20
CA SER A 131 -11.39 -0.21 11.66
C SER A 131 -12.78 -0.30 12.26
N LEU A 132 -12.93 -0.03 13.56
CA LEU A 132 -14.23 -0.06 14.23
C LEU A 132 -15.17 1.02 13.70
N PRO A 133 -14.83 2.33 13.73
CA PRO A 133 -15.69 3.36 13.17
C PRO A 133 -15.94 3.14 11.69
N ARG A 134 -14.97 2.62 10.92
CA ARG A 134 -15.18 2.29 9.50
C ARG A 134 -16.28 1.24 9.31
N ILE A 135 -16.28 0.15 10.08
CA ILE A 135 -17.35 -0.86 10.02
C ILE A 135 -18.68 -0.25 10.44
N ILE A 136 -18.71 0.53 11.53
CA ILE A 136 -19.92 1.22 12.00
C ILE A 136 -20.50 2.13 10.90
N PHE A 137 -19.70 2.97 10.23
CA PHE A 137 -20.19 3.86 9.18
C PHE A 137 -20.73 3.11 7.94
N LEU A 138 -20.19 1.92 7.66
CA LEU A 138 -20.67 1.07 6.56
C LEU A 138 -21.98 0.33 6.90
N THR A 139 -22.36 0.23 8.18
CA THR A 139 -23.55 -0.53 8.62
C THR A 139 -24.60 0.30 9.35
N ALA A 140 -24.26 1.46 9.90
CA ALA A 140 -25.16 2.33 10.67
C ALA A 140 -26.44 2.71 9.89
N PRO A 141 -26.39 3.11 8.60
CA PRO A 141 -27.60 3.40 7.83
C PRO A 141 -28.59 2.23 7.80
N LEU A 142 -28.07 0.99 7.83
CA LEU A 142 -28.87 -0.22 7.68
C LEU A 142 -29.80 -0.46 8.88
N ALA A 143 -29.46 0.07 10.07
CA ALA A 143 -30.33 -0.03 11.23
C ALA A 143 -31.67 0.68 10.98
N TYR A 144 -31.63 1.87 10.39
CA TYR A 144 -32.83 2.61 10.00
C TYR A 144 -33.51 1.98 8.78
N LEU A 145 -32.74 1.66 7.73
CA LEU A 145 -33.32 1.15 6.49
C LEU A 145 -34.00 -0.21 6.65
N TYR A 146 -33.43 -1.14 7.42
CA TYR A 146 -34.06 -2.43 7.65
C TYR A 146 -35.12 -2.36 8.76
N PHE A 147 -34.77 -1.79 9.90
CA PHE A 147 -35.56 -1.95 11.14
C PHE A 147 -36.30 -0.69 11.56
N GLY A 148 -36.08 0.45 10.92
CA GLY A 148 -36.64 1.75 11.32
C GLY A 148 -36.03 2.32 12.60
N VAL A 149 -34.92 1.73 13.07
CA VAL A 149 -34.24 2.17 14.30
C VAL A 149 -33.49 3.48 14.03
N ARG A 150 -33.82 4.52 14.79
CA ARG A 150 -33.12 5.82 14.74
C ARG A 150 -31.86 5.75 15.60
N ILE A 151 -30.70 5.88 14.98
CA ILE A 151 -29.41 5.97 15.71
C ILE A 151 -29.21 7.38 16.27
N PHE A 152 -29.68 8.39 15.54
CA PHE A 152 -29.64 9.79 15.95
C PHE A 152 -31.06 10.27 16.25
N ASP A 153 -31.26 10.79 17.46
CA ASP A 153 -32.50 11.44 17.85
C ASP A 153 -32.44 12.94 17.48
N ALA A 154 -32.48 13.20 16.17
CA ALA A 154 -32.44 14.54 15.60
C ALA A 154 -33.13 14.53 14.23
N ASP A 155 -33.66 15.68 13.82
CA ASP A 155 -34.24 15.83 12.50
C ASP A 155 -33.15 15.78 11.41
N ALA A 156 -33.51 15.24 10.23
CA ALA A 156 -32.56 15.03 9.15
C ALA A 156 -31.95 16.34 8.62
N TYR A 157 -32.66 17.46 8.69
CA TYR A 157 -32.17 18.75 8.20
C TYR A 157 -31.12 19.32 9.15
N SER A 158 -31.31 19.21 10.46
CA SER A 158 -30.29 19.54 11.46
C SER A 158 -29.06 18.67 11.31
N ILE A 159 -29.22 17.34 11.16
CA ILE A 159 -28.07 16.47 10.92
C ILE A 159 -27.31 16.92 9.66
N ALA A 160 -28.02 17.18 8.56
CA ALA A 160 -27.41 17.62 7.30
C ALA A 160 -26.70 18.98 7.42
N SER A 161 -27.29 19.94 8.15
CA SER A 161 -26.76 21.30 8.29
C SER A 161 -25.45 21.34 9.09
N TYR A 162 -25.25 20.42 10.03
CA TYR A 162 -23.96 20.29 10.74
C TYR A 162 -22.99 19.34 10.03
N ALA A 163 -23.47 18.19 9.55
CA ALA A 163 -22.61 17.14 9.00
C ALA A 163 -22.00 17.53 7.65
N PHE A 164 -22.80 18.06 6.71
CA PHE A 164 -22.29 18.32 5.36
C PHE A 164 -21.24 19.43 5.30
N PRO A 165 -21.40 20.59 5.97
CA PRO A 165 -20.34 21.60 6.00
C PRO A 165 -19.07 21.06 6.67
N THR A 166 -19.19 20.30 7.75
CA THR A 166 -18.06 19.72 8.46
C THR A 166 -17.30 18.71 7.58
N ILE A 167 -18.02 17.83 6.88
CA ILE A 167 -17.44 16.86 5.95
C ILE A 167 -16.79 17.59 4.78
N ALA A 168 -17.45 18.60 4.20
CA ALA A 168 -16.92 19.38 3.09
C ALA A 168 -15.62 20.10 3.48
N LEU A 169 -15.60 20.81 4.61
CA LEU A 169 -14.39 21.46 5.13
C LEU A 169 -13.28 20.44 5.37
N SER A 170 -13.60 19.29 5.99
CA SER A 170 -12.63 18.24 6.27
C SER A 170 -12.03 17.66 4.97
N LEU A 171 -12.85 17.45 3.94
CA LEU A 171 -12.40 16.96 2.63
C LEU A 171 -11.52 18.00 1.92
N LEU A 172 -11.93 19.27 1.92
CA LEU A 172 -11.17 20.35 1.29
C LEU A 172 -9.84 20.61 2.00
N ALA A 173 -9.82 20.61 3.34
CA ALA A 173 -8.60 20.72 4.11
C ALA A 173 -7.64 19.55 3.83
N ASN A 174 -8.15 18.32 3.77
CA ASN A 174 -7.34 17.16 3.41
C ASN A 174 -6.81 17.23 1.97
N ALA A 175 -7.62 17.65 1.01
CA ALA A 175 -7.17 17.82 -0.37
C ALA A 175 -6.08 18.89 -0.48
N ALA A 176 -6.21 20.00 0.26
CA ALA A 176 -5.23 21.09 0.27
C ALA A 176 -3.89 20.68 0.92
N ILE A 177 -3.94 19.98 2.05
CA ILE A 177 -2.73 19.61 2.82
C ILE A 177 -2.08 18.35 2.25
N ASN A 178 -2.88 17.32 1.94
CA ASN A 178 -2.39 15.98 1.62
C ASN A 178 -2.52 15.60 0.14
N GLY A 179 -3.10 16.46 -0.71
CA GLY A 179 -3.53 16.10 -2.07
C GLY A 179 -2.42 15.53 -2.98
N ARG A 180 -1.14 15.87 -2.75
CA ARG A 180 0.00 15.31 -3.50
C ARG A 180 0.37 13.88 -3.10
N HIS A 181 0.03 13.48 -1.86
CA HIS A 181 0.40 12.19 -1.25
C HIS A 181 -0.80 11.26 -1.04
N ARG A 182 -2.02 11.81 -0.99
CA ARG A 182 -3.26 11.05 -0.85
C ARG A 182 -4.42 11.80 -1.47
N HIS A 183 -4.99 11.22 -2.53
CA HIS A 183 -6.19 11.77 -3.15
C HIS A 183 -7.45 11.49 -2.32
N SER A 184 -8.43 12.37 -2.44
CA SER A 184 -9.72 12.29 -1.76
C SER A 184 -10.44 10.95 -2.00
N PHE A 185 -11.18 10.48 -1.00
CA PHE A 185 -11.94 9.22 -0.98
C PHE A 185 -11.12 7.92 -1.05
N TRP A 186 -9.92 7.92 -1.64
CA TRP A 186 -9.05 6.74 -1.68
C TRP A 186 -8.69 6.22 -0.30
N ASN A 187 -8.51 7.10 0.70
CA ASN A 187 -8.29 6.68 2.08
C ASN A 187 -9.43 5.78 2.60
N GLN A 188 -10.68 6.11 2.27
CA GLN A 188 -11.83 5.30 2.68
C GLN A 188 -11.81 3.91 2.02
N VAL A 189 -11.34 3.81 0.78
CA VAL A 189 -11.17 2.52 0.07
C VAL A 189 -10.10 1.67 0.75
N TYR A 190 -8.94 2.26 1.07
CA TYR A 190 -7.86 1.55 1.79
C TYR A 190 -8.33 1.07 3.17
N GLU A 191 -8.95 1.94 3.95
CA GLU A 191 -9.49 1.58 5.27
C GLU A 191 -10.58 0.51 5.16
N THR A 192 -11.50 0.60 4.19
CA THR A 192 -12.54 -0.42 3.98
C THR A 192 -11.94 -1.77 3.60
N THR A 193 -10.85 -1.77 2.83
CA THR A 193 -10.12 -3.00 2.46
C THR A 193 -9.51 -3.68 3.69
N LEU A 194 -9.03 -2.91 4.67
CA LEU A 194 -8.33 -3.45 5.84
C LEU A 194 -9.26 -3.69 7.04
N ALA A 195 -10.31 -2.90 7.21
CA ALA A 195 -11.12 -2.84 8.43
C ALA A 195 -11.66 -4.21 8.89
N PRO A 196 -12.27 -5.05 8.03
CA PRO A 196 -12.77 -6.36 8.46
C PRO A 196 -11.69 -7.32 8.97
N TYR A 197 -10.44 -7.10 8.55
CA TYR A 197 -9.31 -7.98 8.85
C TYR A 197 -8.53 -7.55 10.08
N ILE A 198 -8.40 -6.25 10.29
CA ILE A 198 -7.61 -5.72 11.41
C ILE A 198 -8.45 -5.53 12.69
N PHE A 199 -9.78 -5.38 12.57
CA PHE A 199 -10.67 -5.11 13.70
C PHE A 199 -10.54 -6.12 14.86
N LEU A 200 -10.66 -7.42 14.57
CA LEU A 200 -10.57 -8.44 15.62
C LEU A 200 -9.16 -8.54 16.22
N PRO A 201 -8.07 -8.57 15.43
CA PRO A 201 -6.71 -8.51 15.97
C PRO A 201 -6.43 -7.29 16.86
N THR A 202 -6.90 -6.10 16.49
CA THR A 202 -6.68 -4.89 17.30
C THR A 202 -7.51 -4.91 18.59
N LEU A 203 -8.77 -5.34 18.53
CA LEU A 203 -9.60 -5.52 19.72
C LEU A 203 -8.99 -6.53 20.69
N LEU A 204 -8.51 -7.68 20.17
CA LEU A 204 -7.88 -8.70 20.99
C LEU A 204 -6.59 -8.18 21.64
N ALA A 205 -5.73 -7.47 20.89
CA ALA A 205 -4.50 -6.90 21.41
C ALA A 205 -4.75 -5.84 22.51
N MET A 206 -5.87 -5.12 22.42
CA MET A 206 -6.25 -4.12 23.42
C MET A 206 -6.62 -4.76 24.77
N VAL A 207 -7.26 -5.94 24.73
CA VAL A 207 -7.69 -6.69 25.93
C VAL A 207 -6.58 -7.61 26.45
N ARG A 208 -5.92 -8.35 25.55
CA ARG A 208 -4.92 -9.40 25.80
C ARG A 208 -3.75 -9.26 24.80
N PRO A 209 -2.78 -8.37 25.08
CA PRO A 209 -1.68 -8.09 24.15
C PRO A 209 -0.74 -9.28 23.94
N ASP A 210 -0.73 -10.26 24.85
CA ASP A 210 0.08 -11.48 24.82
C ASP A 210 -0.41 -12.54 23.81
N LEU A 211 -1.64 -12.40 23.29
CA LEU A 211 -2.26 -13.43 22.46
C LEU A 211 -1.89 -13.38 20.97
N GLY A 212 -1.48 -14.54 20.47
CA GLY A 212 -1.39 -14.87 19.04
C GLY A 212 0.04 -15.03 18.51
N THR A 213 0.27 -16.04 17.68
CA THR A 213 1.57 -16.29 17.03
C THR A 213 1.71 -15.57 15.70
N PHE A 214 2.94 -15.39 15.23
CA PHE A 214 3.22 -14.77 13.94
C PHE A 214 4.12 -15.67 13.08
N ASN A 215 3.79 -15.74 11.78
CA ASN A 215 4.63 -16.35 10.75
C ASN A 215 5.09 -15.29 9.76
N VAL A 216 6.40 -15.27 9.46
CA VAL A 216 7.02 -14.34 8.51
C VAL A 216 6.26 -14.38 7.18
N THR A 217 5.88 -13.19 6.70
CA THR A 217 5.14 -13.07 5.45
C THR A 217 6.09 -13.27 4.29
N ALA A 218 5.76 -14.18 3.37
CA ALA A 218 6.54 -14.38 2.15
C ALA A 218 6.66 -13.06 1.39
N LYS A 219 7.90 -12.62 1.14
CA LYS A 219 8.21 -11.42 0.35
C LYS A 219 8.17 -11.69 -1.16
N GLU A 220 8.02 -12.95 -1.55
CA GLU A 220 8.09 -13.43 -2.93
C GLU A 220 6.87 -14.26 -3.28
N GLY A 221 6.38 -14.15 -4.52
CA GLY A 221 5.25 -14.94 -5.03
C GLY A 221 4.87 -14.55 -6.45
N ARG A 222 4.46 -15.55 -7.25
CA ARG A 222 4.04 -15.36 -8.66
C ARG A 222 2.53 -15.54 -8.79
N ILE A 223 1.89 -14.64 -9.54
CA ILE A 223 0.50 -14.81 -9.96
C ILE A 223 0.53 -15.15 -11.44
N GLU A 224 0.48 -16.45 -11.76
CA GLU A 224 0.62 -16.95 -13.13
C GLU A 224 -0.60 -16.66 -14.01
N LYS A 225 -1.79 -16.61 -13.41
CA LYS A 225 -3.04 -16.30 -14.08
C LYS A 225 -3.87 -15.38 -13.19
N GLU A 226 -4.64 -14.49 -13.83
CA GLU A 226 -5.60 -13.64 -13.12
C GLU A 226 -6.66 -14.50 -12.44
N PHE A 227 -6.99 -14.17 -11.20
CA PHE A 227 -8.06 -14.86 -10.48
C PHE A 227 -8.75 -13.90 -9.50
N TYR A 228 -9.98 -14.24 -9.13
CA TYR A 228 -10.68 -13.53 -8.07
C TYR A 228 -10.53 -14.27 -6.75
N ASP A 229 -9.86 -13.65 -5.76
CA ASP A 229 -9.72 -14.23 -4.43
C ASP A 229 -11.03 -14.09 -3.65
N ARG A 230 -11.95 -15.04 -3.87
CA ARG A 230 -13.24 -15.07 -3.17
C ARG A 230 -13.07 -15.14 -1.65
N ARG A 231 -12.01 -15.77 -1.15
CA ARG A 231 -11.79 -15.92 0.30
C ARG A 231 -11.48 -14.57 0.93
N ILE A 232 -10.62 -13.79 0.30
CA ILE A 232 -10.28 -12.43 0.74
C ILE A 232 -11.40 -11.43 0.42
N ALA A 233 -12.19 -11.63 -0.63
CA ALA A 233 -13.28 -10.72 -0.95
C ALA A 233 -14.54 -10.93 -0.09
N ARG A 234 -14.68 -12.07 0.60
CA ARG A 234 -15.88 -12.44 1.39
C ARG A 234 -16.43 -11.32 2.28
N PRO A 235 -15.64 -10.66 3.16
CA PRO A 235 -16.18 -9.62 4.02
C PRO A 235 -16.75 -8.43 3.24
N PHE A 236 -16.10 -8.06 2.13
CA PHE A 236 -16.55 -6.96 1.27
C PHE A 236 -17.84 -7.33 0.52
N ILE A 237 -17.96 -8.58 0.09
CA ILE A 237 -19.19 -9.10 -0.55
C ILE A 237 -20.35 -9.08 0.45
N ILE A 238 -20.13 -9.48 1.70
CA ILE A 238 -21.15 -9.42 2.76
C ILE A 238 -21.61 -7.98 2.96
N LEU A 239 -20.67 -7.04 3.16
CA LEU A 239 -20.98 -5.62 3.33
C LEU A 239 -21.70 -5.03 2.11
N TRP A 240 -21.32 -5.45 0.91
CA TRP A 240 -21.96 -5.03 -0.34
C TRP A 240 -23.41 -5.52 -0.42
N VAL A 241 -23.66 -6.81 -0.17
CA VAL A 241 -25.02 -7.38 -0.16
C VAL A 241 -25.89 -6.72 0.91
N LEU A 242 -25.34 -6.50 2.11
CA LEU A 242 -26.04 -5.81 3.20
C LEU A 242 -26.41 -4.36 2.83
N ASN A 243 -25.51 -3.61 2.17
CA ASN A 243 -25.82 -2.25 1.74
C ASN A 243 -26.77 -2.22 0.53
N LEU A 244 -26.67 -3.21 -0.38
CA LEU A 244 -27.57 -3.32 -1.52
C LEU A 244 -29.01 -3.64 -1.06
N GLY A 245 -29.16 -4.57 -0.11
CA GLY A 245 -30.45 -4.84 0.52
C GLY A 245 -30.98 -3.63 1.29
N GLY A 246 -30.09 -2.84 1.92
CA GLY A 246 -30.46 -1.60 2.61
C GLY A 246 -31.00 -0.56 1.64
N LEU A 247 -30.32 -0.37 0.52
CA LEU A 247 -30.77 0.51 -0.57
C LEU A 247 -32.16 0.11 -1.08
N ILE A 248 -32.37 -1.18 -1.34
CA ILE A 248 -33.69 -1.70 -1.78
C ILE A 248 -34.75 -1.46 -0.69
N SER A 249 -34.46 -1.79 0.56
CA SER A 249 -35.37 -1.60 1.69
C SER A 249 -35.74 -0.13 1.89
N GLY A 250 -34.77 0.78 1.74
CA GLY A 250 -35.00 2.22 1.79
C GLY A 250 -35.89 2.74 0.66
N ILE A 251 -35.71 2.23 -0.57
CA ILE A 251 -36.59 2.56 -1.71
C ILE A 251 -38.02 2.08 -1.42
N LEU A 252 -38.19 0.86 -0.91
CA LEU A 252 -39.51 0.32 -0.55
C LEU A 252 -40.18 1.12 0.59
N ARG A 253 -39.41 1.58 1.57
CA ARG A 253 -39.91 2.47 2.62
C ARG A 253 -40.36 3.82 2.06
N TYR A 254 -39.57 4.40 1.16
CA TYR A 254 -39.90 5.66 0.50
C TYR A 254 -41.19 5.55 -0.31
N THR A 255 -41.33 4.52 -1.15
CA THR A 255 -42.51 4.34 -2.00
C THR A 255 -43.74 3.87 -1.22
N GLY A 256 -43.54 3.10 -0.14
CA GLY A 256 -44.61 2.64 0.74
C GLY A 256 -45.07 3.68 1.78
N GLY A 257 -44.43 4.84 1.86
CA GLY A 257 -44.77 5.87 2.86
C GLY A 257 -44.41 5.49 4.30
N PHE A 258 -43.45 4.57 4.49
CA PHE A 258 -43.05 4.06 5.80
C PHE A 258 -41.84 4.82 6.36
N GLY A 259 -42.09 5.88 7.12
CA GLY A 259 -41.07 6.66 7.82
C GLY A 259 -40.99 8.10 7.33
N GLU A 260 -40.07 8.86 7.91
CA GLU A 260 -39.87 10.27 7.57
C GLU A 260 -39.05 10.38 6.28
N ILE A 261 -39.64 10.99 5.25
CA ILE A 261 -39.00 11.15 3.93
C ILE A 261 -37.59 11.76 4.03
N PRO A 262 -37.36 12.87 4.76
CA PRO A 262 -36.02 13.46 4.86
C PRO A 262 -34.98 12.50 5.45
N THR A 263 -35.36 11.73 6.47
CA THR A 263 -34.51 10.75 7.13
C THR A 263 -34.19 9.58 6.20
N ILE A 264 -35.18 9.09 5.45
CA ILE A 264 -34.99 8.05 4.43
C ILE A 264 -34.01 8.54 3.34
N VAL A 265 -34.22 9.74 2.80
CA VAL A 265 -33.37 10.32 1.74
C VAL A 265 -31.93 10.49 2.22
N LEU A 266 -31.72 11.05 3.41
CA LEU A 266 -30.38 11.21 3.99
C LEU A 266 -29.67 9.86 4.17
N THR A 267 -30.39 8.86 4.68
CA THR A 267 -29.86 7.52 4.92
C THR A 267 -29.56 6.78 3.62
N LEU A 268 -30.41 6.94 2.60
CA LEU A 268 -30.19 6.43 1.25
C LEU A 268 -28.96 7.05 0.61
N ALA A 269 -28.78 8.38 0.72
CA ALA A 269 -27.61 9.07 0.20
C ALA A 269 -26.30 8.52 0.80
N TRP A 270 -26.29 8.29 2.12
CA TRP A 270 -25.13 7.68 2.78
C TRP A 270 -24.91 6.23 2.37
N THR A 271 -25.99 5.46 2.17
CA THR A 271 -25.90 4.06 1.70
C THR A 271 -25.37 3.98 0.26
N VAL A 272 -25.73 4.93 -0.60
CA VAL A 272 -25.14 5.06 -1.94
C VAL A 272 -23.65 5.35 -1.86
N HIS A 273 -23.23 6.29 -0.99
CA HIS A 273 -21.80 6.54 -0.75
C HIS A 273 -21.06 5.27 -0.28
N ASN A 274 -21.63 4.53 0.67
CA ASN A 274 -21.08 3.24 1.12
C ASN A 274 -20.91 2.25 -0.04
N LEU A 275 -21.91 2.14 -0.92
CA LEU A 275 -21.85 1.26 -2.10
C LEU A 275 -20.76 1.67 -3.10
N LEU A 276 -20.46 2.97 -3.24
CA LEU A 276 -19.33 3.43 -4.08
C LEU A 276 -17.99 2.96 -3.50
N ILE A 277 -17.78 3.14 -2.20
CA ILE A 277 -16.52 2.75 -1.53
C ILE A 277 -16.36 1.22 -1.51
N ILE A 278 -17.41 0.48 -1.12
CA ILE A 278 -17.40 -0.99 -1.11
C ILE A 278 -17.23 -1.53 -2.53
N GLY A 279 -17.94 -0.96 -3.51
CA GLY A 279 -17.83 -1.33 -4.91
C GLY A 279 -16.41 -1.22 -5.44
N THR A 280 -15.69 -0.16 -5.05
CA THR A 280 -14.27 0.01 -5.43
C THR A 280 -13.39 -1.03 -4.72
N THR A 281 -13.66 -1.28 -3.44
CA THR A 281 -12.96 -2.29 -2.63
C THR A 281 -13.09 -3.70 -3.23
N LEU A 282 -14.28 -4.04 -3.77
CA LEU A 282 -14.50 -5.31 -4.46
C LEU A 282 -13.60 -5.51 -5.68
N ALA A 283 -13.20 -4.43 -6.36
CA ALA A 283 -12.27 -4.51 -7.49
C ALA A 283 -10.88 -5.03 -7.08
N VAL A 284 -10.48 -4.81 -5.82
CA VAL A 284 -9.17 -5.19 -5.29
C VAL A 284 -9.05 -6.71 -5.11
N GLY A 285 -10.16 -7.43 -4.95
CA GLY A 285 -10.16 -8.90 -4.88
C GLY A 285 -9.71 -9.58 -6.18
N TRP A 286 -9.60 -8.84 -7.29
CA TRP A 286 -9.13 -9.33 -8.58
C TRP A 286 -7.60 -9.21 -8.67
N GLU A 287 -6.92 -10.33 -8.46
CA GLU A 287 -5.47 -10.45 -8.54
C GLU A 287 -5.04 -10.49 -10.02
N ARG A 288 -4.23 -9.51 -10.44
CA ARG A 288 -3.73 -9.43 -11.81
C ARG A 288 -2.53 -10.33 -12.01
N THR A 289 -2.33 -10.78 -13.24
CA THR A 289 -1.19 -11.63 -13.59
C THR A 289 0.09 -10.83 -13.38
N GLN A 290 0.95 -11.33 -12.48
CA GLN A 290 2.31 -10.86 -12.33
C GLN A 290 3.24 -11.99 -12.75
N ARG A 291 3.68 -11.92 -14.02
CA ARG A 291 4.55 -12.94 -14.61
C ARG A 291 6.01 -12.79 -14.19
N ARG A 292 6.41 -11.59 -13.76
CA ARG A 292 7.80 -11.21 -13.46
C ARG A 292 8.08 -11.40 -11.98
N PHE A 293 9.21 -12.04 -11.66
CA PHE A 293 9.66 -12.25 -10.28
C PHE A 293 10.34 -11.00 -9.71
N ARG A 294 11.20 -10.38 -10.52
CA ARG A 294 11.88 -9.12 -10.21
C ARG A 294 11.21 -7.95 -10.95
N PRO A 295 10.82 -6.87 -10.25
CA PRO A 295 10.35 -5.66 -10.91
C PRO A 295 11.43 -5.07 -11.82
N ARG A 296 11.01 -4.42 -12.90
CA ARG A 296 11.90 -3.68 -13.78
C ARG A 296 11.80 -2.18 -13.49
N ILE A 297 12.94 -1.51 -13.49
CA ILE A 297 13.09 -0.07 -13.30
C ILE A 297 13.30 0.53 -14.68
N ASN A 298 12.56 1.60 -15.00
CA ASN A 298 12.80 2.34 -16.23
C ASN A 298 14.10 3.13 -16.06
N VAL A 299 15.12 2.76 -16.81
CA VAL A 299 16.43 3.41 -16.79
C VAL A 299 16.91 3.58 -18.22
N THR A 300 17.51 4.72 -18.50
CA THR A 300 18.08 5.04 -19.80
C THR A 300 19.57 5.25 -19.65
N TYR A 301 20.33 4.29 -20.16
CA TYR A 301 21.77 4.35 -20.35
C TYR A 301 22.07 4.11 -21.82
N PRO A 302 23.08 4.79 -22.40
CA PRO A 302 23.66 4.33 -23.65
C PRO A 302 24.22 2.91 -23.44
N VAL A 303 24.12 2.06 -24.44
CA VAL A 303 24.61 0.68 -24.38
C VAL A 303 25.31 0.32 -25.68
N ARG A 304 26.42 -0.41 -25.56
CA ARG A 304 27.03 -1.13 -26.67
C ARG A 304 26.77 -2.63 -26.48
N LEU A 305 26.14 -3.25 -27.46
CA LEU A 305 25.96 -4.70 -27.53
C LEU A 305 27.03 -5.27 -28.44
N THR A 306 27.82 -6.21 -27.96
CA THR A 306 28.86 -6.91 -28.74
C THR A 306 28.42 -8.36 -28.94
N ALA A 307 28.25 -8.75 -30.20
CA ALA A 307 27.89 -10.10 -30.61
C ALA A 307 29.11 -11.04 -30.63
N PRO A 308 28.91 -12.38 -30.69
CA PRO A 308 30.01 -13.35 -30.69
C PRO A 308 30.96 -13.21 -31.88
N ASP A 309 30.47 -12.68 -33.01
CA ASP A 309 31.24 -12.41 -34.22
C ASP A 309 32.05 -11.10 -34.14
N GLY A 310 31.97 -10.38 -33.01
CA GLY A 310 32.64 -9.11 -32.78
C GLY A 310 31.91 -7.89 -33.35
N GLN A 311 30.77 -8.07 -34.01
CA GLN A 311 29.95 -6.93 -34.43
C GLN A 311 29.35 -6.23 -33.22
N TYR A 312 29.31 -4.90 -33.25
CA TYR A 312 28.71 -4.12 -32.18
C TYR A 312 27.57 -3.24 -32.67
N VAL A 313 26.56 -3.10 -31.80
CA VAL A 313 25.35 -2.31 -32.05
C VAL A 313 25.16 -1.35 -30.89
N TYR A 314 24.82 -0.11 -31.20
CA TYR A 314 24.49 0.90 -30.20
C TYR A 314 22.99 0.97 -29.96
N GLY A 315 22.63 1.16 -28.69
CA GLY A 315 21.27 1.33 -28.24
C GLY A 315 21.20 2.11 -26.94
N GLU A 316 20.00 2.17 -26.40
CA GLU A 316 19.74 2.71 -25.07
C GLU A 316 18.88 1.74 -24.28
N THR A 317 19.14 1.58 -22.98
CA THR A 317 18.22 0.83 -22.12
C THR A 317 16.85 1.53 -22.06
N GLU A 318 15.77 0.75 -22.08
CA GLU A 318 14.43 1.23 -21.76
C GLU A 318 14.06 0.88 -20.31
N ASP A 319 14.37 -0.34 -19.91
CA ASP A 319 14.15 -0.88 -18.57
C ASP A 319 15.21 -1.93 -18.22
N MET A 320 15.48 -2.08 -16.93
CA MET A 320 16.45 -3.02 -16.39
C MET A 320 15.94 -3.63 -15.07
N SER A 321 16.37 -4.84 -14.76
CA SER A 321 16.06 -5.58 -13.52
C SER A 321 17.23 -6.46 -13.13
N ASP A 322 17.12 -7.14 -11.99
CA ASP A 322 18.15 -8.11 -11.58
C ASP A 322 18.35 -9.21 -12.63
N ASP A 323 17.27 -9.65 -13.29
CA ASP A 323 17.33 -10.82 -14.20
C ASP A 323 17.60 -10.45 -15.67
N GLY A 324 17.43 -9.19 -16.06
CA GLY A 324 17.57 -8.82 -17.47
C GLY A 324 17.29 -7.36 -17.79
N VAL A 325 17.51 -7.01 -19.06
CA VAL A 325 17.45 -5.65 -19.59
C VAL A 325 16.67 -5.61 -20.91
N ARG A 326 16.00 -4.49 -21.17
CA ARG A 326 15.43 -4.17 -22.48
C ARG A 326 16.17 -3.00 -23.09
N ILE A 327 16.58 -3.14 -24.35
CA ILE A 327 17.38 -2.15 -25.07
C ILE A 327 16.64 -1.76 -26.35
N ARG A 328 16.49 -0.46 -26.55
CA ARG A 328 16.06 0.14 -27.81
C ARG A 328 17.28 0.37 -28.68
N LEU A 329 17.30 -0.20 -29.87
CA LEU A 329 18.41 -0.06 -30.82
C LEU A 329 18.32 1.26 -31.58
N LEU A 330 19.47 1.86 -31.90
CA LEU A 330 19.55 3.05 -32.76
C LEU A 330 19.43 2.71 -34.25
N LYS A 331 19.80 1.48 -34.63
CA LYS A 331 19.71 0.94 -35.99
C LYS A 331 19.32 -0.52 -35.93
N SER A 332 18.69 -1.04 -36.99
CA SER A 332 18.45 -2.47 -37.11
C SER A 332 19.78 -3.23 -37.12
N ALA A 333 19.78 -4.40 -36.49
CA ALA A 333 20.94 -5.25 -36.36
C ALA A 333 20.61 -6.68 -36.77
N SER A 334 21.58 -7.38 -37.34
CA SER A 334 21.47 -8.78 -37.76
C SER A 334 21.66 -9.76 -36.59
N LEU A 335 21.03 -9.49 -35.44
CA LEU A 335 21.08 -10.35 -34.26
C LEU A 335 19.93 -11.37 -34.26
N ARG A 336 20.08 -12.49 -33.56
CA ARG A 336 19.03 -13.52 -33.45
C ARG A 336 18.68 -13.84 -32.01
N THR A 337 17.44 -14.26 -31.79
CA THR A 337 17.00 -14.82 -30.51
C THR A 337 17.80 -16.09 -30.20
N GLY A 338 18.29 -16.20 -28.97
CA GLY A 338 19.15 -17.28 -28.47
C GLY A 338 20.66 -17.01 -28.62
N GLU A 339 21.07 -15.88 -29.21
CA GLU A 339 22.48 -15.50 -29.27
C GLU A 339 22.95 -14.88 -27.95
N ASP A 340 24.16 -15.27 -27.54
CA ASP A 340 24.87 -14.67 -26.42
C ASP A 340 25.53 -13.37 -26.83
N VAL A 341 25.39 -12.34 -26.01
CA VAL A 341 25.97 -11.02 -26.26
C VAL A 341 26.62 -10.47 -25.00
N ARG A 342 27.59 -9.57 -25.18
CA ARG A 342 28.11 -8.72 -24.11
C ARG A 342 27.39 -7.39 -24.12
N VAL A 343 26.83 -7.02 -22.98
CA VAL A 343 26.15 -5.75 -22.76
C VAL A 343 27.11 -4.83 -22.02
N GLU A 344 27.48 -3.72 -22.66
CA GLU A 344 28.42 -2.77 -22.09
C GLU A 344 27.72 -1.44 -21.82
N ILE A 345 27.74 -1.01 -20.56
CA ILE A 345 27.02 0.17 -20.09
C ILE A 345 28.04 1.14 -19.46
N PRO A 346 28.32 2.30 -20.08
CA PRO A 346 29.18 3.31 -19.47
C PRO A 346 28.44 4.05 -18.35
N PHE A 347 29.02 4.09 -17.15
CA PHE A 347 28.48 4.78 -15.98
C PHE A 347 29.59 5.16 -14.98
N LEU A 348 29.58 6.42 -14.51
CA LEU A 348 30.60 7.00 -13.60
C LEU A 348 32.03 6.75 -14.07
N ASP A 349 32.32 7.13 -15.32
CA ASP A 349 33.64 7.01 -15.96
C ASP A 349 34.22 5.59 -16.06
N ARG A 350 33.36 4.57 -15.94
CA ARG A 350 33.70 3.15 -16.14
C ARG A 350 32.75 2.48 -17.10
N ILE A 351 33.23 1.47 -17.81
CA ILE A 351 32.40 0.58 -18.62
C ILE A 351 32.06 -0.63 -17.77
N HIS A 352 30.77 -0.91 -17.62
CA HIS A 352 30.26 -2.08 -16.90
C HIS A 352 29.79 -3.11 -17.91
N GLU A 353 30.37 -4.30 -17.86
CA GLU A 353 30.12 -5.36 -18.83
C GLU A 353 29.28 -6.48 -18.21
N PHE A 354 28.29 -6.99 -18.96
CA PHE A 354 27.42 -8.06 -18.51
C PHE A 354 27.24 -9.10 -19.62
N PRO A 355 27.47 -10.40 -19.35
CA PRO A 355 27.06 -11.47 -20.25
C PRO A 355 25.53 -11.63 -20.25
N ALA A 356 24.92 -11.71 -21.42
CA ALA A 356 23.47 -11.86 -21.55
C ALA A 356 23.07 -12.68 -22.79
N GLU A 357 21.88 -13.27 -22.75
CA GLU A 357 21.26 -13.99 -23.88
C GLU A 357 20.07 -13.20 -24.44
N ILE A 358 19.94 -13.15 -25.77
CA ILE A 358 18.78 -12.54 -26.44
C ILE A 358 17.57 -13.46 -26.30
N VAL A 359 16.59 -13.06 -25.48
CA VAL A 359 15.35 -13.84 -25.26
C VAL A 359 14.18 -13.40 -26.13
N GLY A 360 14.31 -12.27 -26.82
CA GLY A 360 13.35 -11.87 -27.83
C GLY A 360 13.67 -10.52 -28.45
N MET A 361 13.26 -10.32 -29.69
CA MET A 361 13.60 -9.13 -30.46
C MET A 361 12.39 -8.66 -31.29
N ASP A 362 12.25 -7.34 -31.36
CA ASP A 362 11.41 -6.59 -32.29
C ASP A 362 12.33 -5.69 -33.15
N GLU A 363 11.82 -5.04 -34.20
CA GLU A 363 12.64 -4.29 -35.19
C GLU A 363 13.67 -3.31 -34.60
N PHE A 364 13.31 -2.62 -33.52
CA PHE A 364 14.19 -1.66 -32.81
C PHE A 364 14.28 -1.93 -31.30
N SER A 365 13.89 -3.12 -30.82
CA SER A 365 13.84 -3.42 -29.38
C SER A 365 14.30 -4.84 -29.10
N ILE A 366 15.38 -4.99 -28.32
CA ILE A 366 15.91 -6.28 -27.87
C ILE A 366 15.60 -6.49 -26.38
N ARG A 367 15.20 -7.70 -26.03
CA ARG A 367 15.02 -8.17 -24.66
C ARG A 367 16.10 -9.20 -24.35
N LEU A 368 16.82 -8.98 -23.25
CA LEU A 368 17.97 -9.78 -22.83
C LEU A 368 17.73 -10.31 -21.41
N ASN A 369 18.20 -11.52 -21.15
CA ASN A 369 18.36 -12.05 -19.79
C ASN A 369 19.86 -12.11 -19.46
N PHE A 370 20.23 -11.70 -18.25
CA PHE A 370 21.61 -11.83 -17.81
C PHE A 370 21.95 -13.28 -17.53
N HIS A 371 23.18 -13.67 -17.90
CA HIS A 371 23.77 -14.92 -17.42
C HIS A 371 24.09 -14.82 -15.92
N PRO A 372 24.37 -15.96 -15.25
CA PRO A 372 24.89 -15.93 -13.88
C PRO A 372 26.11 -15.01 -13.77
N LEU A 373 25.96 -13.96 -12.96
CA LEU A 373 26.97 -12.92 -12.81
C LEU A 373 27.99 -13.29 -11.72
N THR A 374 29.23 -12.86 -11.90
CA THR A 374 30.23 -12.81 -10.84
C THR A 374 29.85 -11.78 -9.77
N LEU A 375 30.46 -11.84 -8.59
CA LEU A 375 30.20 -10.88 -7.51
C LEU A 375 30.51 -9.43 -7.91
N GLU A 376 31.51 -9.22 -8.77
CA GLU A 376 31.86 -7.89 -9.26
C GLU A 376 30.83 -7.36 -10.26
N GLU A 377 30.43 -8.18 -11.23
CA GLU A 377 29.33 -7.86 -12.15
C GLU A 377 28.03 -7.61 -11.39
N GLU A 378 27.71 -8.41 -10.36
CA GLU A 378 26.53 -8.18 -9.53
C GLU A 378 26.58 -6.84 -8.79
N LYS A 379 27.73 -6.46 -8.21
CA LYS A 379 27.91 -5.13 -7.59
C LYS A 379 27.69 -4.00 -8.59
N ASN A 380 28.23 -4.15 -9.81
CA ASN A 380 28.07 -3.17 -10.88
C ASN A 380 26.61 -3.06 -11.32
N ARG A 381 25.90 -4.19 -11.45
CA ARG A 381 24.46 -4.22 -11.75
C ARG A 381 23.65 -3.51 -10.67
N VAL A 382 23.94 -3.79 -9.39
CA VAL A 382 23.29 -3.13 -8.25
C VAL A 382 23.55 -1.63 -8.25
N LEU A 383 24.77 -1.19 -8.57
CA LEU A 383 25.11 0.22 -8.68
C LEU A 383 24.30 0.91 -9.80
N LEU A 384 24.17 0.29 -10.96
CA LEU A 384 23.40 0.80 -12.10
C LEU A 384 21.89 0.86 -11.82
N LEU A 385 21.35 -0.10 -11.07
CA LEU A 385 19.92 -0.17 -10.76
C LEU A 385 19.52 0.72 -9.58
N TYR A 386 20.31 0.68 -8.50
CA TYR A 386 19.91 1.21 -7.19
C TYR A 386 20.77 2.37 -6.71
N GLY A 387 22.00 2.53 -7.22
CA GLY A 387 22.94 3.55 -6.75
C GLY A 387 22.64 4.98 -7.21
N ARG A 388 21.59 5.19 -8.00
CA ARG A 388 21.22 6.50 -8.57
C ARG A 388 20.17 7.20 -7.74
N ALA A 389 20.50 8.38 -7.20
CA ALA A 389 19.54 9.21 -6.48
C ALA A 389 18.38 9.69 -7.38
N ASP A 390 18.66 10.05 -8.63
CA ASP A 390 17.68 10.60 -9.56
C ASP A 390 16.62 9.59 -10.02
N ALA A 391 16.90 8.29 -9.91
CA ALA A 391 15.93 7.23 -10.16
C ALA A 391 14.79 7.22 -9.13
N TRP A 392 15.03 7.73 -7.91
CA TRP A 392 14.12 7.57 -6.78
C TRP A 392 13.44 8.88 -6.36
N VAL A 393 14.10 10.03 -6.51
CA VAL A 393 13.59 11.34 -6.04
C VAL A 393 12.24 11.73 -6.67
N LYS A 394 11.97 11.31 -7.91
CA LYS A 394 10.69 11.58 -8.60
C LYS A 394 9.66 10.45 -8.44
N LEU A 395 10.02 9.34 -7.81
CA LEU A 395 9.18 8.16 -7.71
C LEU A 395 8.23 8.31 -6.51
N GLY A 396 6.92 8.46 -6.75
CA GLY A 396 5.90 8.46 -5.69
C GLY A 396 5.07 9.74 -5.59
N LEU A 397 5.62 10.88 -6.01
CA LEU A 397 4.86 12.12 -6.10
C LEU A 397 3.88 12.04 -7.28
N SER A 398 2.60 12.30 -7.02
CA SER A 398 1.65 12.51 -8.11
C SER A 398 2.03 13.79 -8.85
N GLU A 399 2.24 13.70 -10.16
CA GLU A 399 2.40 14.87 -11.02
C GLU A 399 1.15 15.76 -11.04
N LYS A 400 0.00 15.25 -10.57
CA LYS A 400 -1.28 15.95 -10.56
C LYS A 400 -1.79 16.13 -9.14
N GLU A 401 -2.10 17.36 -8.79
CA GLU A 401 -2.76 17.68 -7.52
C GLU A 401 -4.17 17.06 -7.46
N ASP A 402 -4.61 16.77 -6.22
CA ASP A 402 -5.93 16.19 -5.98
C ASP A 402 -7.04 17.16 -6.40
N SER A 403 -8.15 16.58 -6.85
CA SER A 403 -9.39 17.30 -7.09
C SER A 403 -10.51 16.45 -6.55
N VAL A 404 -11.21 16.95 -5.53
CA VAL A 404 -12.25 16.21 -4.79
C VAL A 404 -13.29 15.61 -5.75
N LEU A 405 -13.79 16.40 -6.69
CA LEU A 405 -14.80 15.95 -7.67
C LEU A 405 -14.25 14.91 -8.63
N LYS A 406 -13.02 15.10 -9.13
CA LYS A 406 -12.38 14.14 -10.02
C LYS A 406 -12.12 12.81 -9.31
N SER A 407 -11.62 12.87 -8.07
CA SER A 407 -11.36 11.70 -7.24
C SER A 407 -12.65 10.96 -6.89
N LEU A 408 -13.74 11.68 -6.61
CA LEU A 408 -15.07 11.08 -6.45
C LEU A 408 -15.54 10.36 -7.72
N TRP A 409 -15.37 11.00 -8.89
CA TRP A 409 -15.73 10.40 -10.17
C TRP A 409 -14.89 9.15 -10.49
N GLU A 410 -13.59 9.18 -10.22
CA GLU A 410 -12.70 8.03 -10.39
C GLU A 410 -13.16 6.87 -9.49
N VAL A 411 -13.42 7.13 -8.20
CA VAL A 411 -13.95 6.13 -7.27
C VAL A 411 -15.30 5.59 -7.75
N ALA A 412 -16.22 6.43 -8.21
CA ALA A 412 -17.51 5.98 -8.73
C ALA A 412 -17.37 5.06 -9.96
N LEU A 413 -16.50 5.41 -10.91
CA LEU A 413 -16.21 4.59 -12.08
C LEU A 413 -15.60 3.24 -11.67
N PHE A 414 -14.65 3.24 -10.74
CA PHE A 414 -14.08 1.99 -10.22
C PHE A 414 -15.08 1.18 -9.39
N ALA A 415 -16.06 1.81 -8.75
CA ALA A 415 -17.12 1.12 -8.05
C ALA A 415 -17.99 0.30 -8.99
N ILE A 416 -18.35 0.85 -10.15
CA ILE A 416 -19.12 0.13 -11.17
C ILE A 416 -18.31 -1.05 -11.71
N ILE A 417 -17.03 -0.81 -12.05
CA ILE A 417 -16.12 -1.86 -12.53
C ILE A 417 -15.95 -2.97 -11.49
N GLY A 418 -15.76 -2.59 -10.22
CA GLY A 418 -15.53 -3.53 -9.12
C GLY A 418 -16.76 -4.40 -8.85
N GLN A 419 -17.96 -3.84 -8.87
CA GLN A 419 -19.21 -4.59 -8.75
C GLN A 419 -19.40 -5.58 -9.91
N GLY A 420 -19.18 -5.14 -11.16
CA GLY A 420 -19.26 -6.04 -12.32
C GLY A 420 -18.22 -7.17 -12.26
N ARG A 421 -16.99 -6.86 -11.82
CA ARG A 421 -15.93 -7.86 -11.62
C ARG A 421 -16.22 -8.82 -10.48
N ALA A 422 -16.83 -8.36 -9.40
CA ALA A 422 -17.22 -9.20 -8.27
C ALA A 422 -18.30 -10.19 -8.68
N LEU A 423 -19.35 -9.75 -9.37
CA LEU A 423 -20.36 -10.64 -9.95
C LEU A 423 -19.70 -11.68 -10.86
N LYS A 424 -18.82 -11.24 -11.77
CA LYS A 424 -18.09 -12.17 -12.63
C LYS A 424 -17.21 -13.16 -11.85
N GLY A 425 -16.54 -12.67 -10.82
CA GLY A 425 -15.66 -13.44 -9.94
C GLY A 425 -16.41 -14.48 -9.10
N ILE A 426 -17.62 -14.15 -8.64
CA ILE A 426 -18.49 -15.02 -7.82
C ILE A 426 -19.09 -16.14 -8.66
N PHE A 427 -19.54 -15.84 -9.89
CA PHE A 427 -20.25 -16.83 -10.72
C PHE A 427 -19.33 -17.59 -11.70
N TRP A 428 -18.25 -16.98 -12.20
CA TRP A 428 -17.50 -17.55 -13.34
C TRP A 428 -15.98 -17.70 -13.15
N SER A 429 -15.38 -17.25 -12.03
CA SER A 429 -13.92 -17.41 -11.81
C SER A 429 -13.55 -18.78 -11.26
N SER A 430 -12.50 -19.39 -11.83
CA SER A 430 -11.75 -20.50 -11.23
C SER A 430 -11.03 -20.03 -9.95
N GLY A 431 -10.82 -20.93 -8.99
CA GLY A 431 -10.14 -20.62 -7.72
C GLY A 431 -8.65 -20.29 -7.87
N PRO A 432 -7.99 -19.84 -6.78
CA PRO A 432 -6.60 -19.39 -6.80
C PRO A 432 -5.65 -20.50 -7.27
N LYS A 433 -4.81 -20.19 -8.26
CA LYS A 433 -3.62 -20.99 -8.63
C LYS A 433 -2.38 -20.15 -8.35
N ILE A 434 -1.92 -20.19 -7.10
CA ILE A 434 -0.67 -19.53 -6.70
C ILE A 434 0.40 -20.63 -6.62
N SER A 435 1.39 -20.59 -7.51
CA SER A 435 2.59 -21.40 -7.37
C SER A 435 3.48 -20.75 -6.30
N ARG A 436 3.77 -21.51 -5.23
CA ARG A 436 4.76 -21.11 -4.23
C ARG A 436 6.07 -21.79 -4.58
N THR A 437 7.15 -21.04 -4.75
CA THR A 437 8.50 -21.61 -4.64
C THR A 437 8.72 -22.00 -3.18
N PRO A 438 9.23 -23.21 -2.87
CA PRO A 438 9.56 -23.55 -1.50
C PRO A 438 10.75 -22.69 -1.05
N GLN A 439 10.49 -21.70 -0.20
CA GLN A 439 11.54 -21.04 0.57
C GLN A 439 11.88 -21.94 1.77
N THR A 440 13.08 -22.50 1.76
CA THR A 440 13.78 -23.03 2.93
C THR A 440 14.17 -21.87 3.85
N LEU A 441 13.18 -21.29 4.54
CA LEU A 441 13.46 -20.40 5.67
C LEU A 441 13.52 -21.25 6.93
N GLY A 442 14.72 -21.44 7.45
CA GLY A 442 14.95 -22.01 8.77
C GLY A 442 14.11 -21.27 9.80
N LYS A 443 13.41 -22.03 10.64
CA LYS A 443 12.85 -21.50 11.88
C LYS A 443 14.02 -20.90 12.66
N VAL A 444 14.07 -19.58 12.78
CA VAL A 444 14.89 -18.97 13.82
C VAL A 444 14.20 -19.29 15.15
N PRO A 445 14.91 -19.87 16.12
CA PRO A 445 14.33 -20.35 17.38
C PRO A 445 13.63 -19.26 18.19
#